data_AF-A0A8T4UWD4-F1
#
_entry.id   AF-A0A8T4UWD4-F1
#
_cell.length_a   1.000
_cell.length_b   1.000
_cell.length_c   1.000
_cell.angle_alpha   90.00
_cell.angle_beta   90.00
_cell.angle_gamma   90.00
#
_symmetry.space_group_name_H-M   'P 1'
#
loop_
_entity.id
_entity.type
_entity.pdbx_description
1 polymer ?
#
loop_
_entity_poly.entity_id
_entity_poly.type
_entity_poly.pdbx_seq_one_letter_code
_entity_poly.pdbx_strand_id
1 'polypeptide(L)'
;MVSTTTIIIGVIAAIVVLFLIYIYNSLISLRLRVTNAWSQIDVQLKRRYDLIPNLISAVKGYMKHEKSVLENVTKARSSLVSGSMKDKAKASNQITDALKSIFAVAESYPQLKAN
;
A
#
# COMPACT_ATOMS: atom_id res chain seq x y z
N MET A 1 5.00 13.20 62.52
CA MET A 1 4.00 13.93 61.71
C MET A 1 4.54 14.07 60.30
N VAL A 2 3.85 13.53 59.30
CA VAL A 2 4.25 13.71 57.90
C VAL A 2 4.02 15.19 57.54
N SER A 3 5.04 15.89 57.06
CA SER A 3 4.93 17.30 56.69
C SER A 3 4.20 17.43 55.36
N THR A 4 3.33 18.43 55.20
CA THR A 4 2.58 18.69 53.96
C THR A 4 3.49 18.76 52.72
N THR A 5 4.73 19.24 52.89
CA THR A 5 5.76 19.29 51.84
C THR A 5 6.14 17.91 51.29
N THR A 6 6.28 16.88 52.12
CA THR A 6 6.59 15.52 51.63
C THR A 6 5.42 14.91 50.87
N ILE A 7 4.18 15.24 51.25
CA ILE A 7 2.98 14.84 50.49
C ILE A 7 2.97 15.49 49.11
N ILE A 8 3.23 16.80 49.03
CA ILE A 8 3.28 17.53 47.76
C ILE A 8 4.36 16.95 46.82
N ILE A 9 5.56 16.69 47.33
CA ILE A 9 6.65 16.09 46.54
C ILE A 9 6.25 14.69 46.05
N GLY A 10 5.62 13.88 46.90
CA GLY A 10 5.14 12.54 46.51
C GLY A 10 4.09 12.60 45.40
N VAL A 11 3.15 13.54 45.47
CA VAL A 11 2.13 13.75 44.43
C VAL A 11 2.77 14.21 43.12
N ILE A 12 3.70 15.16 43.16
CA ILE A 12 4.40 15.63 41.96
C ILE A 12 5.18 14.47 41.31
N ALA A 13 5.91 13.68 42.10
CA ALA A 13 6.63 12.52 41.61
C ALA A 13 5.69 11.50 40.96
N ALA A 14 4.54 11.22 41.57
CA ALA A 14 3.53 10.31 41.01
C ALA A 14 2.97 10.83 39.67
N ILE A 15 2.69 12.13 39.55
CA ILE A 15 2.23 12.76 38.30
C ILE A 15 3.28 12.61 37.20
N VAL A 16 4.56 12.86 37.52
CA VAL A 16 5.65 12.73 36.54
C VAL A 16 5.76 11.28 36.04
N VAL A 17 5.68 10.30 36.94
CA VAL A 17 5.72 8.88 36.55
C VAL A 17 4.54 8.52 35.66
N LEU A 18 3.32 8.92 36.02
CA LEU A 18 2.12 8.68 35.20
C LEU A 18 2.22 9.34 33.82
N PHE A 19 2.77 10.55 33.76
CA PHE A 19 2.99 11.27 32.51
C PHE A 19 3.97 10.55 31.57
N LEU A 20 5.07 10.03 32.11
CA LEU A 20 6.05 9.25 31.34
C LEU A 20 5.44 7.95 30.80
N ILE A 21 4.66 7.25 31.62
CA ILE A 21 3.92 6.04 31.20
C ILE A 21 2.94 6.37 30.07
N TYR A 22 2.21 7.48 30.20
CA TYR A 22 1.27 7.94 29.17
C TYR A 22 1.96 8.23 27.84
N ILE A 23 3.07 8.97 27.85
CA ILE A 23 3.84 9.27 26.63
C ILE A 23 4.35 7.99 25.98
N TYR A 24 4.91 7.07 26.76
CA TYR A 24 5.47 5.82 26.24
C TYR A 24 4.39 4.98 25.54
N ASN A 25 3.23 4.81 26.19
CA ASN A 25 2.10 4.08 25.61
C ASN A 25 1.54 4.77 24.36
N SER A 26 1.46 6.10 24.37
CA SER A 26 1.03 6.87 23.20
C SER A 26 1.99 6.67 22.01
N LEU A 27 3.30 6.74 22.23
CA LEU A 27 4.30 6.49 21.19
C LEU A 27 4.19 5.09 20.59
N ILE A 28 3.98 4.07 21.42
CA ILE A 28 3.77 2.69 20.95
C ILE A 28 2.51 2.60 20.11
N SER A 29 1.41 3.20 20.57
CA SER A 29 0.14 3.21 19.83
C SER A 29 0.30 3.87 18.46
N LEU A 30 1.01 5.01 18.40
CA LEU A 30 1.31 5.69 17.14
C LEU A 30 2.16 4.82 16.21
N ARG A 31 3.20 4.15 16.73
CA ARG A 31 4.00 3.22 15.92
C ARG A 31 3.15 2.08 15.36
N LEU A 32 2.30 1.47 16.18
CA LEU A 32 1.42 0.40 15.73
C LEU A 32 0.43 0.88 14.66
N ARG A 33 -0.11 2.10 14.81
CA ARG A 33 -0.97 2.72 13.80
C ARG A 33 -0.26 2.88 12.45
N VAL A 34 0.99 3.32 12.46
CA VAL A 34 1.81 3.43 11.23
C VAL A 34 2.01 2.06 10.58
N THR A 35 2.40 1.04 11.36
CA THR A 35 2.57 -0.33 10.84
C THR A 35 1.28 -0.90 10.26
N ASN A 36 0.14 -0.68 10.93
CA ASN A 36 -1.16 -1.12 10.45
C ASN A 36 -1.56 -0.41 9.15
N ALA A 37 -1.32 0.91 9.05
CA ALA A 37 -1.56 1.67 7.83
C ALA A 37 -0.72 1.12 6.66
N TRP A 38 0.56 0.81 6.89
CA TRP A 38 1.41 0.18 5.89
C TRP A 38 0.89 -1.19 5.44
N SER A 39 0.47 -2.04 6.38
CA SER A 39 -0.12 -3.34 6.08
C SER A 39 -1.38 -3.21 5.21
N GLN A 40 -2.25 -2.25 5.53
CA GLN A 40 -3.44 -1.98 4.70
C GLN A 40 -3.07 -1.55 3.28
N ILE A 41 -2.08 -0.68 3.11
CA ILE A 41 -1.60 -0.26 1.79
C ILE A 41 -1.04 -1.46 1.02
N ASP A 42 -0.22 -2.30 1.65
CA ASP A 42 0.32 -3.52 1.02
C ASP A 42 -0.78 -4.46 0.54
N VAL A 43 -1.85 -4.66 1.32
CA VAL A 43 -3.00 -5.47 0.92
C VAL A 43 -3.70 -4.88 -0.31
N GLN A 44 -3.90 -3.56 -0.36
CA GLN A 44 -4.53 -2.89 -1.51
C GLN A 44 -3.68 -3.00 -2.77
N LEU A 45 -2.38 -2.77 -2.65
CA LEU A 45 -1.44 -2.94 -3.76
C LEU A 45 -1.42 -4.39 -4.24
N LYS A 46 -1.36 -5.36 -3.32
CA LYS A 46 -1.40 -6.78 -3.65
C LYS A 46 -2.67 -7.15 -4.42
N ARG A 47 -3.85 -6.72 -3.96
CA ARG A 47 -5.12 -6.96 -4.67
C ARG A 47 -5.09 -6.38 -6.09
N ARG A 48 -4.54 -5.18 -6.27
CA ARG A 48 -4.38 -4.57 -7.59
C ARG A 48 -3.50 -5.43 -8.51
N TYR A 49 -2.41 -5.99 -7.99
CA TYR A 49 -1.48 -6.81 -8.77
C TYR A 49 -1.99 -8.21 -9.06
N ASP A 50 -2.73 -8.79 -8.12
CA ASP A 50 -3.36 -10.12 -8.26
C ASP A 50 -4.47 -10.11 -9.33
N LEU A 51 -5.07 -8.96 -9.63
CA LEU A 51 -6.08 -8.82 -10.69
C LEU A 51 -5.49 -8.68 -12.10
N ILE A 52 -4.20 -8.33 -12.24
CA ILE A 52 -3.56 -8.13 -13.56
C ILE A 52 -3.54 -9.40 -14.41
N PRO A 53 -3.17 -10.59 -13.89
CA PRO A 53 -3.21 -11.81 -14.68
C PRO A 53 -4.61 -12.11 -15.24
N ASN A 54 -5.66 -11.80 -14.47
CA ASN A 54 -7.05 -11.99 -14.92
C ASN A 54 -7.39 -11.03 -16.05
N LEU A 55 -7.03 -9.74 -15.92
CA LEU A 55 -7.15 -8.74 -16.98
C LEU A 55 -6.39 -9.15 -18.25
N ILE A 56 -5.13 -9.58 -18.11
CA ILE A 56 -4.33 -10.07 -19.24
C ILE A 56 -5.02 -11.26 -19.91
N SER A 57 -5.55 -12.20 -19.12
CA SER A 57 -6.17 -13.41 -19.68
C SER A 57 -7.46 -13.09 -20.44
N ALA A 58 -8.27 -12.16 -19.95
CA ALA A 58 -9.46 -11.66 -20.63
C ALA A 58 -9.12 -10.98 -21.96
N VAL A 59 -8.04 -10.19 -21.99
CA VAL A 59 -7.66 -9.38 -23.16
C VAL A 59 -6.82 -10.16 -24.18
N LYS A 60 -6.00 -11.12 -23.74
CA LYS A 60 -5.07 -11.91 -24.58
C LYS A 60 -5.78 -12.71 -25.68
N GLY A 61 -7.03 -13.10 -25.46
CA GLY A 61 -7.84 -13.79 -26.48
C GLY A 61 -8.18 -12.93 -27.70
N TYR A 62 -8.33 -11.62 -27.49
CA TYR A 62 -8.75 -10.66 -28.51
C TYR A 62 -7.58 -9.84 -29.07
N MET A 63 -6.52 -9.64 -28.27
CA MET A 63 -5.32 -8.88 -28.63
C MET A 63 -4.16 -9.77 -29.12
N LYS A 64 -4.44 -10.79 -29.95
CA LYS A 64 -3.45 -11.81 -30.38
C LYS A 64 -2.24 -11.24 -31.15
N HIS A 65 -2.41 -10.12 -31.84
CA HIS A 65 -1.35 -9.46 -32.62
C HIS A 65 -0.56 -8.40 -31.81
N GLU A 66 -0.99 -8.10 -30.59
CA GLU A 66 -0.47 -7.01 -29.76
C GLU A 66 0.50 -7.52 -28.70
N LYS A 67 1.49 -8.30 -29.15
CA LYS A 67 2.52 -8.90 -28.28
C LYS A 67 3.33 -7.85 -27.52
N SER A 68 3.63 -6.70 -28.16
CA SER A 68 4.43 -5.63 -27.56
C SER A 68 3.74 -5.04 -26.32
N VAL A 69 2.42 -4.85 -26.37
CA VAL A 69 1.63 -4.33 -25.24
C VAL A 69 1.60 -5.35 -24.09
N LEU A 70 1.38 -6.62 -24.40
CA LEU A 70 1.36 -7.69 -23.40
C LEU A 70 2.73 -7.91 -22.73
N GLU A 71 3.82 -7.80 -23.47
CA GLU A 71 5.18 -7.85 -22.92
C GLU A 71 5.46 -6.69 -21.97
N ASN A 72 5.07 -5.47 -22.34
CA ASN A 72 5.28 -4.29 -21.49
C ASN A 72 4.54 -4.41 -20.15
N VAL A 73 3.32 -4.93 -20.17
CA VAL A 73 2.53 -5.17 -18.94
C VAL A 73 3.15 -6.30 -18.10
N THR A 74 3.66 -7.35 -18.75
CA THR A 74 4.33 -8.46 -18.07
C THR A 74 5.63 -8.02 -17.39
N LYS A 75 6.43 -7.17 -18.06
CA LYS A 75 7.65 -6.55 -17.49
C LYS A 75 7.32 -5.57 -16.36
N ALA A 76 6.24 -4.80 -16.50
CA ALA A 76 5.80 -3.91 -15.43
C ALA A 76 5.30 -4.71 -14.21
N ARG A 77 4.66 -5.87 -14.42
CA ARG A 77 4.25 -6.78 -13.34
C ARG A 77 5.43 -7.41 -12.61
N SER A 78 6.48 -7.86 -13.29
CA SER A 78 7.64 -8.44 -12.60
C SER A 78 8.30 -7.43 -11.65
N SER A 79 8.31 -6.15 -12.03
CA SER A 79 8.83 -5.03 -11.24
C SER A 79 8.02 -4.72 -9.97
N LEU A 80 6.82 -5.30 -9.82
CA LEU A 80 5.97 -5.15 -8.63
C LEU A 80 6.15 -6.25 -7.60
N VAL A 81 6.63 -7.40 -8.04
CA VAL A 81 6.83 -8.58 -7.19
C VAL A 81 8.11 -8.43 -6.37
N SER A 82 9.11 -7.72 -6.90
CA SER A 82 10.39 -7.45 -6.25
C SER A 82 10.54 -5.95 -5.94
N GLY A 83 10.59 -5.59 -4.66
CA GLY A 83 10.94 -4.22 -4.26
C GLY A 83 10.45 -3.78 -2.89
N SER A 84 11.06 -2.71 -2.38
CA SER A 84 10.60 -2.00 -1.19
C SER A 84 9.25 -1.34 -1.45
N MET A 85 8.55 -0.89 -0.40
CA MET A 85 7.25 -0.21 -0.55
C MET A 85 7.30 1.02 -1.48
N LYS A 86 8.45 1.72 -1.53
CA LYS A 86 8.69 2.84 -2.44
C LYS A 86 8.79 2.39 -3.90
N ASP A 87 9.35 1.22 -4.13
CA ASP A 87 9.47 0.62 -5.46
C ASP A 87 8.11 0.11 -5.93
N LYS A 88 7.33 -0.51 -5.03
CA LYS A 88 5.95 -0.92 -5.31
C LYS A 88 5.07 0.26 -5.74
N ALA A 89 5.24 1.43 -5.11
CA ALA A 89 4.52 2.65 -5.50
C ALA A 89 4.91 3.13 -6.91
N LYS A 90 6.20 3.17 -7.23
CA LYS A 90 6.68 3.53 -8.58
C LYS A 90 6.18 2.56 -9.65
N ALA A 91 6.29 1.27 -9.39
CA ALA A 91 5.84 0.27 -10.33
C ALA A 91 4.30 0.22 -10.45
N SER A 92 3.55 0.66 -9.43
CA SER A 92 2.09 0.91 -9.54
C SER A 92 1.77 1.97 -10.59
N ASN A 93 2.56 3.04 -10.67
CA ASN A 93 2.40 4.08 -11.69
C ASN A 93 2.71 3.53 -13.09
N GLN A 94 3.78 2.76 -13.23
CA GLN A 94 4.14 2.12 -14.51
C GLN A 94 3.04 1.19 -15.02
N ILE A 95 2.39 0.44 -14.12
CA ILE A 95 1.23 -0.38 -14.48
C ILE A 95 0.02 0.46 -14.87
N THR A 96 -0.19 1.59 -14.21
CA THR A 96 -1.25 2.53 -14.61
C THR A 96 -1.03 2.97 -16.06
N ASP A 97 0.20 3.30 -16.43
CA ASP A 97 0.53 3.72 -17.79
C ASP A 97 0.44 2.58 -18.82
N ALA A 98 0.86 1.36 -18.45
CA ALA A 98 0.69 0.18 -19.29
C ALA A 98 -0.80 -0.23 -19.46
N LEU A 99 -1.65 0.03 -18.48
CA LEU A 99 -3.09 -0.20 -18.60
C LEU A 99 -3.75 0.82 -19.53
N LYS A 100 -3.27 2.08 -19.57
CA LYS A 100 -3.76 3.07 -20.54
C LYS A 100 -3.53 2.63 -21.99
N SER A 101 -2.39 2.00 -22.28
CA SER A 101 -2.14 1.46 -23.63
C SER A 101 -3.03 0.26 -23.95
N ILE A 102 -3.33 -0.60 -22.96
CA ILE A 102 -4.35 -1.65 -23.15
C ILE A 102 -5.72 -1.04 -23.46
N PHE A 103 -6.16 0.00 -22.75
CA PHE A 103 -7.44 0.65 -23.03
C PHE A 103 -7.47 1.33 -24.39
N ALA A 104 -6.39 1.99 -24.80
CA ALA A 104 -6.27 2.57 -26.14
C ALA A 104 -6.38 1.51 -27.23
N VAL A 105 -5.80 0.33 -27.03
CA VAL A 105 -5.98 -0.78 -27.98
C VAL A 105 -7.39 -1.37 -27.90
N ALA A 106 -7.98 -1.45 -26.71
CA ALA A 106 -9.36 -1.91 -26.53
C ALA A 106 -10.38 -1.07 -27.29
N GLU A 107 -10.14 0.24 -27.46
CA GLU A 107 -11.00 1.10 -28.30
C GLU A 107 -11.03 0.64 -29.76
N SER A 108 -9.91 0.13 -30.27
CA SER A 108 -9.81 -0.45 -31.62
C SER A 108 -10.54 -1.79 -31.75
N TYR A 109 -10.90 -2.43 -30.63
CA TYR A 109 -11.57 -3.74 -30.57
C TYR A 109 -12.92 -3.62 -29.82
N PRO A 110 -14.03 -3.27 -30.49
CA PRO A 110 -15.35 -3.11 -29.87
C PRO A 110 -15.84 -4.33 -29.08
N GLN A 111 -15.42 -5.53 -29.52
CA GLN A 111 -15.69 -6.83 -28.88
C GLN A 111 -15.09 -6.92 -27.46
N LEU A 112 -13.99 -6.19 -27.21
CA LEU A 112 -13.31 -6.12 -25.91
C LEU A 112 -14.02 -5.17 -24.94
N LYS A 113 -14.63 -4.11 -25.46
CA LYS A 113 -15.32 -3.06 -24.68
C LYS A 113 -16.65 -3.54 -24.08
N ALA A 114 -17.25 -4.57 -24.67
CA ALA A 114 -18.56 -5.07 -24.31
C ALA A 114 -18.57 -6.18 -23.24
N ASN A 115 -17.39 -6.71 -22.84
CA ASN A 115 -17.22 -7.75 -21.82
C ASN A 115 -16.57 -7.20 -20.55
#